data_AF-A0A7W0WSZ1-F1
#
_entry.id   AF-A0A7W0WSZ1-F1
#
_cell.length_a   1.000
_cell.length_b   1.000
_cell.length_c   1.000
_cell.angle_alpha   90.00
_cell.angle_beta   90.00
_cell.angle_gamma   90.00
#
_symmetry.space_group_name_H-M   'P 1'
#
loop_
_entity.id
_entity.type
_entity.pdbx_description
1 polymer ?
#
loop_
_entity_poly.entity_id
_entity_poly.type
_entity_poly.pdbx_seq_one_letter_code
_entity_poly.pdbx_strand_id
1 'polypeptide(L)'
;LGACRSGDEDTRRALIEEALRRNRSAGRGRALKIERVKRPVFGPLEKGDLVRHATWGEGEVVRVVGDSVYTFFPVHGEKLLKTSFLEKIVN
;
A
#
# COMPACT_ATOMS: atom_id res chain seq x y z
N LEU A 1 -0.31 -51.30 -22.65
CA LEU A 1 0.45 -51.52 -21.40
C LEU A 1 0.84 -50.15 -20.85
N GLY A 2 0.06 -49.63 -19.91
CA GLY A 2 0.32 -48.35 -19.25
C GLY A 2 1.09 -48.56 -17.96
N ALA A 3 2.14 -47.77 -17.74
CA ALA A 3 2.85 -47.69 -16.48
C ALA A 3 3.27 -46.23 -16.23
N CYS A 4 2.38 -45.47 -15.59
CA CYS A 4 2.73 -44.23 -14.92
C CYS A 4 3.64 -44.59 -13.74
N ARG A 5 4.96 -44.54 -13.95
CA ARG A 5 5.94 -44.78 -12.89
C ARG A 5 5.88 -43.62 -11.89
N SER A 6 5.16 -43.88 -10.81
CA SER A 6 5.16 -43.19 -9.54
C SER A 6 6.55 -42.65 -9.20
N GLY A 7 6.72 -41.33 -9.25
CA GLY A 7 7.82 -40.69 -8.53
C GLY A 7 7.64 -41.03 -7.06
N ASP A 8 8.65 -41.69 -6.48
CA ASP A 8 8.67 -42.24 -5.13
C ASP A 8 7.95 -41.31 -4.13
N GLU A 9 6.81 -41.76 -3.60
CA GLU A 9 6.03 -41.00 -2.60
C GLU A 9 6.90 -40.65 -1.39
N ASP A 10 7.84 -41.52 -1.05
CA ASP A 10 8.83 -41.31 0.01
C ASP A 10 9.74 -40.12 -0.28
N THR A 11 10.18 -39.95 -1.53
CA THR A 11 10.97 -38.77 -1.94
C THR A 11 10.13 -37.49 -1.86
N ARG A 12 8.86 -37.56 -2.28
CA ARG A 12 7.94 -36.41 -2.17
C ARG A 12 7.66 -36.04 -0.71
N ARG A 13 7.46 -37.03 0.16
CA ARG A 13 7.27 -36.84 1.61
C ARG A 13 8.52 -36.26 2.26
N ALA A 14 9.70 -36.75 1.92
CA ALA A 14 10.97 -36.25 2.42
C ALA A 14 11.21 -34.78 2.04
N LEU A 15 10.94 -34.40 0.78
CA LEU A 15 11.07 -33.02 0.31
C LEU A 15 10.12 -32.06 1.03
N ILE A 16 8.86 -32.49 1.26
CA ILE A 16 7.87 -31.70 1.99
C ILE A 16 8.28 -31.53 3.45
N GLU A 17 8.73 -32.61 4.10
CA GLU A 17 9.20 -32.55 5.49
C GLU A 17 10.42 -31.64 5.64
N GLU A 18 11.37 -31.71 4.70
CA GLU A 18 12.55 -30.84 4.69
C GLU A 18 12.17 -29.37 4.51
N ALA A 19 11.23 -29.07 3.60
CA ALA A 19 10.71 -27.72 3.40
C ALA A 19 10.01 -27.17 4.67
N LEU A 20 9.22 -28.01 5.36
CA LEU A 20 8.58 -27.67 6.63
C LEU A 20 9.58 -27.47 7.78
N ARG A 21 10.68 -28.23 7.83
CA ARG A 21 11.77 -27.99 8.79
C ARG A 21 12.48 -26.67 8.50
N ARG A 22 12.76 -26.36 7.24
CA ARG A 22 13.38 -25.08 6.83
C ARG A 22 12.48 -23.88 7.13
N ASN A 23 11.16 -24.03 7.01
CA ASN A 23 10.22 -22.93 7.23
C ASN A 23 9.95 -22.61 8.72
N ARG A 24 10.36 -23.50 9.65
CA ARG A 24 10.27 -23.24 11.10
C ARG A 24 11.34 -22.27 11.61
N SER A 25 12.34 -21.92 10.78
CA SER A 25 13.45 -21.03 11.13
C SER A 25 13.30 -19.60 10.60
N ALA A 26 12.25 -19.30 9.82
CA ALA A 26 11.94 -17.93 9.42
C ALA A 26 11.24 -17.23 10.59
N GLY A 27 12.06 -16.78 11.53
CA GLY A 27 11.64 -16.04 12.71
C GLY A 27 10.60 -14.98 12.37
N ARG A 28 9.50 -15.03 13.12
CA ARG A 28 8.60 -13.93 13.50
C ARG A 28 8.51 -12.84 12.45
N GLY A 29 7.38 -12.87 11.72
CA GLY A 29 6.98 -11.85 10.76
C GLY A 29 7.60 -10.50 11.07
N ARG A 30 8.53 -10.09 10.21
CA ARG A 30 8.86 -8.68 10.06
C ARG A 30 7.59 -8.05 9.52
N ALA A 31 6.64 -7.76 10.42
CA ALA A 31 5.69 -6.71 10.19
C ALA A 31 6.56 -5.55 9.74
N LEU A 32 6.45 -5.18 8.46
CA LEU A 32 6.99 -3.93 8.00
C LEU A 32 6.38 -2.92 8.97
N LYS A 33 7.20 -2.47 9.92
CA LYS A 33 6.83 -1.45 10.88
C LYS A 33 6.81 -0.20 10.01
N ILE A 34 5.74 -0.08 9.23
CA ILE A 34 5.32 1.15 8.63
C ILE A 34 5.06 1.96 9.89
N GLU A 35 6.07 2.73 10.31
CA GLU A 35 5.84 3.80 11.26
C GLU A 35 4.68 4.56 10.64
N ARG A 36 3.52 4.44 11.29
CA ARG A 36 2.36 5.22 10.92
C ARG A 36 2.80 6.65 11.20
N VAL A 37 3.36 7.28 10.15
CA VAL A 37 3.75 8.67 10.15
C VAL A 37 2.51 9.36 10.67
N LYS A 38 2.70 10.03 11.80
CA LYS A 38 1.65 10.69 12.58
C LYS A 38 0.90 11.56 11.60
N ARG A 39 -0.25 11.08 11.08
CA ARG A 39 -1.04 11.82 10.09
C ARG A 39 -1.23 13.19 10.71
N PRO A 40 -0.64 14.25 10.14
CA PRO A 40 -0.91 15.55 10.65
C PRO A 40 -2.39 15.76 10.36
N VAL A 41 -3.19 15.77 11.42
CA VAL A 41 -4.60 16.15 11.35
C VAL A 41 -4.58 17.65 11.16
N PHE A 42 -4.21 18.07 9.95
CA PHE A 42 -4.41 19.44 9.55
C PHE A 42 -5.91 19.69 9.51
N GLY A 43 -6.29 20.93 9.80
CA GLY A 43 -7.68 21.37 9.75
C GLY A 43 -8.34 21.07 8.40
N PRO A 44 -9.65 21.38 8.27
CA PRO A 44 -10.35 21.19 7.00
C PRO A 44 -9.56 21.81 5.85
N LEU A 45 -9.36 21.03 4.78
CA LEU A 45 -8.71 21.52 3.56
C LEU A 45 -9.55 22.64 2.97
N GLU A 46 -8.89 23.70 2.52
CA GLU A 46 -9.52 24.86 1.92
C GLU A 46 -9.08 25.02 0.45
N LYS A 47 -9.85 25.79 -0.31
CA LYS A 47 -9.47 26.14 -1.68
C LYS A 47 -8.15 26.93 -1.67
N GLY A 48 -7.22 26.54 -2.53
CA GLY A 48 -5.87 27.11 -2.63
C GLY A 48 -4.83 26.40 -1.77
N ASP A 49 -5.23 25.45 -0.92
CA ASP A 49 -4.26 24.67 -0.15
C ASP A 49 -3.41 23.80 -1.05
N LEU A 50 -2.10 23.81 -0.80
CA LEU A 50 -1.17 22.86 -1.38
C LEU A 50 -1.25 21.54 -0.63
N VAL A 51 -1.40 20.45 -1.37
CA VAL A 51 -1.53 19.10 -0.84
C VAL A 51 -0.62 18.14 -1.58
N ARG A 52 -0.23 17.06 -0.92
CA ARG A 52 0.52 15.96 -1.50
C ARG A 52 -0.30 14.68 -1.47
N HIS A 53 -0.26 13.95 -2.58
CA HIS A 53 -0.83 12.62 -2.75
C HIS A 53 0.27 11.61 -3.08
N ALA A 54 0.17 10.39 -2.54
CA ALA A 54 1.21 9.37 -2.70
C ALA A 54 1.47 8.98 -4.16
N THR A 55 0.43 8.96 -5.01
CA THR A 55 0.54 8.54 -6.42
C THR A 55 0.75 9.69 -7.40
N TRP A 56 0.20 10.87 -7.12
CA TRP A 56 0.15 11.99 -8.07
C TRP A 56 1.07 13.14 -7.69
N GLY A 57 1.78 13.02 -6.57
CA GLY A 57 2.68 14.05 -6.09
C GLY A 57 1.91 15.24 -5.53
N GLU A 58 2.41 16.43 -5.82
CA GLU A 58 1.90 17.68 -5.27
C GLU A 58 0.78 18.25 -6.15
N GLY A 59 -0.21 18.84 -5.52
CA GLY A 59 -1.35 19.45 -6.18
C GLY A 59 -1.98 20.55 -5.34
N GLU A 60 -2.89 21.30 -5.95
CA GLU A 60 -3.60 22.42 -5.32
C GLU A 60 -5.09 22.08 -5.20
N VAL A 61 -5.69 22.40 -4.06
CA VAL A 61 -7.12 22.24 -3.85
C VAL A 61 -7.90 23.31 -4.64
N VAL A 62 -8.67 22.88 -5.62
CA VAL A 62 -9.50 23.77 -6.46
C VAL A 62 -10.88 23.98 -5.84
N ARG A 63 -11.45 22.94 -5.21
CA ARG A 63 -12.79 22.98 -4.61
C ARG A 63 -12.99 21.89 -3.58
N VAL A 64 -13.70 22.20 -2.50
CA VAL A 64 -14.11 21.23 -1.47
C VAL A 64 -15.58 20.89 -1.64
N VAL A 65 -15.92 19.60 -1.59
CA VAL A 65 -17.28 19.07 -1.73
C VAL A 65 -17.52 18.01 -0.66
N GLY A 66 -18.07 18.44 0.48
CA GLY A 66 -18.30 17.57 1.63
C GLY A 66 -16.99 16.97 2.15
N ASP A 67 -16.88 15.63 2.11
CA ASP A 67 -15.67 14.88 2.54
C ASP A 67 -14.62 14.72 1.44
N SER A 68 -14.94 15.14 0.21
CA SER A 68 -14.06 15.02 -0.95
C SER A 68 -13.62 16.38 -1.47
N VAL A 69 -12.49 16.40 -2.15
CA VAL A 69 -11.79 17.60 -2.58
C VAL A 69 -11.36 17.40 -4.02
N TYR A 70 -11.65 18.38 -4.85
CA TYR A 70 -11.08 18.52 -6.18
C TYR A 70 -9.68 19.11 -6.05
N THR A 71 -8.69 18.34 -6.47
CA THR A 71 -7.28 18.72 -6.44
C THR A 71 -6.72 18.69 -7.86
N PHE A 72 -6.04 19.75 -8.28
CA PHE A 72 -5.33 19.81 -9.54
C PHE A 72 -3.88 19.37 -9.34
N PHE A 73 -3.47 18.31 -10.04
CA PHE A 73 -2.10 17.85 -10.09
C PHE A 73 -1.49 18.24 -11.44
N PRO A 74 -0.38 19.01 -11.49
CA PRO A 74 0.16 19.54 -12.74
C PRO A 74 0.41 18.50 -13.85
N VAL A 75 0.78 17.27 -13.46
CA VAL A 75 1.10 16.17 -14.40
C VAL A 75 -0.15 15.33 -14.75
N HIS A 76 -1.17 15.31 -13.90
CA HIS A 76 -2.27 14.35 -13.98
C HIS A 76 -3.67 14.98 -14.13
N GLY A 77 -3.75 16.31 -14.06
CA GLY A 77 -4.98 17.08 -14.13
C GLY A 77 -5.78 17.06 -12.83
N GLU A 78 -7.06 17.43 -12.93
CA GLU A 78 -7.98 17.46 -11.79
C GLU A 78 -8.42 16.06 -11.36
N LYS A 79 -8.43 15.83 -10.04
CA LYS A 79 -8.91 14.59 -9.41
C LYS A 79 -9.79 14.90 -8.21
N LEU A 80 -10.84 14.12 -8.03
CA LEU A 80 -11.70 14.17 -6.85
C LEU A 80 -11.28 13.10 -5.85
N LEU A 81 -10.87 13.52 -4.66
CA LEU A 81 -10.26 12.66 -3.65
C LEU A 81 -10.81 12.93 -2.27
N LYS A 82 -10.88 11.90 -1.43
CA LYS A 82 -11.18 12.14 -0.01
C LYS A 82 -10.03 12.90 0.63
N THR A 83 -10.37 13.82 1.52
CA THR A 83 -9.42 14.56 2.37
C THR A 83 -8.38 13.64 3.03
N SER A 84 -8.81 12.43 3.43
CA SER A 84 -7.96 11.42 4.09
C SER A 84 -6.79 10.88 3.26
N PHE A 85 -6.79 11.07 1.93
CA PHE A 85 -5.70 10.65 1.04
C PHE A 85 -4.71 11.79 0.73
N LEU A 86 -4.97 12.99 1.25
CA LEU A 86 -4.20 14.18 0.99
C LEU A 86 -3.44 14.62 2.23
N GLU A 87 -2.18 14.99 2.05
CA GLU A 87 -1.34 15.59 3.10
C GLU A 87 -1.19 17.08 2.81
N LYS A 88 -1.69 17.95 3.69
CA LYS A 88 -1.52 19.41 3.54
C LYS A 88 -0.04 19.78 3.69
N ILE A 89 0.47 20.53 2.72
CA ILE A 89 1.81 21.11 2.74
C ILE A 89 1.68 22.47 3.43
N VAL A 90 2.16 22.58 4.66
CA VAL A 90 2.26 23.86 5.38
C VAL A 90 3.72 24.25 5.36
N ASN A 91 4.02 25.39 4.73
CA ASN A 91 5.35 25.99 4.71
C ASN A 91 5.55 26.87 5.95
#